data_AF-A0A966YBQ0-F1
#
_entry.id   AF-A0A966YBQ0-F1
#
_cell.length_a   1.000
_cell.length_b   1.000
_cell.length_c   1.000
_cell.angle_alpha   90.00
_cell.angle_beta   90.00
_cell.angle_gamma   90.00
#
_symmetry.space_group_name_H-M   'P 1'
#
loop_
_entity.id
_entity.type
_entity.pdbx_description
1 polymer ?
#
loop_
_entity_poly.entity_id
_entity_poly.type
_entity_poly.pdbx_seq_one_letter_code
_entity_poly.pdbx_strand_id
1 'polypeptide(L)'
;MLTPLLRRLVFYGIPGFVLALAVGLYFADEEHRENLRAFADDVHRSIIERPEFKVSAAQISGAGPTLEEDIREVLPVDFPISSFSLDVQEMRKILVELDPVADASLQVRDGILFIDVSERKPAFVWRKRDGLELLDETGHYVRSITARMDYPSLPLVAGEGADK
;
A
#
# COMPACT_ATOMS: atom_id res chain seq x y z
N MET A 1 -13.09 -28.19 70.17
CA MET A 1 -13.77 -27.02 69.60
C MET A 1 -12.78 -26.28 68.72
N LEU A 2 -12.98 -26.29 67.39
CA LEU A 2 -12.06 -25.63 66.46
C LEU A 2 -12.23 -24.11 66.57
N THR A 3 -11.12 -23.38 66.70
CA THR A 3 -11.11 -21.92 66.84
C THR A 3 -11.88 -21.25 65.70
N PRO A 4 -12.60 -20.14 65.96
CA PRO A 4 -13.49 -19.51 64.97
C PRO A 4 -12.77 -19.11 63.68
N LEU A 5 -11.47 -18.80 63.78
CA LEU A 5 -10.58 -18.51 62.65
C LEU A 5 -10.35 -19.74 61.75
N LEU A 6 -10.10 -20.91 62.33
CA LEU A 6 -9.82 -22.13 61.57
C LEU A 6 -11.05 -22.60 60.78
N ARG A 7 -12.24 -22.48 61.36
CA ARG A 7 -13.50 -22.79 60.68
C ARG A 7 -13.72 -21.91 59.46
N ARG A 8 -13.43 -20.60 59.55
CA ARG A 8 -13.58 -19.67 58.42
C ARG A 8 -12.56 -19.97 57.31
N LEU A 9 -11.34 -20.34 57.68
CA LEU A 9 -10.28 -20.74 56.74
C LEU A 9 -10.64 -22.04 56.01
N VAL A 10 -11.19 -23.04 56.71
CA VAL A 10 -11.58 -24.31 56.10
C VAL A 10 -12.79 -24.16 55.17
N PHE A 11 -13.82 -23.41 55.57
CA PHE A 11 -15.05 -23.29 54.76
C PHE A 11 -14.97 -22.25 53.64
N TYR A 12 -14.13 -21.22 53.75
CA TYR A 12 -14.01 -20.17 52.72
C TYR A 12 -12.63 -20.11 52.08
N GLY A 13 -11.58 -20.39 52.84
CA GLY A 13 -10.20 -20.37 52.34
C GLY A 13 -9.87 -21.56 51.44
N ILE A 14 -10.25 -22.78 51.82
CA ILE A 14 -9.99 -23.97 50.99
C ILE A 14 -10.75 -23.89 49.65
N PRO A 15 -12.06 -23.59 49.60
CA PRO A 15 -12.75 -23.48 48.31
C PRO A 15 -12.21 -22.34 47.45
N GLY A 16 -11.88 -21.19 48.05
CA GLY A 16 -11.28 -20.06 47.34
C GLY A 16 -9.89 -20.40 46.79
N PHE A 17 -9.07 -21.12 47.55
CA PHE A 17 -7.75 -21.57 47.11
C PHE A 17 -7.85 -22.62 45.99
N VAL A 18 -8.78 -23.56 46.08
CA VAL A 18 -9.02 -24.55 45.02
C VAL A 18 -9.50 -23.87 43.73
N LEU A 19 -10.39 -22.88 43.83
CA LEU A 19 -10.81 -22.07 42.68
C LEU A 19 -9.64 -21.30 42.07
N ALA A 20 -8.84 -20.61 42.89
CA ALA A 20 -7.67 -19.87 42.42
C ALA A 20 -6.62 -20.79 41.79
N LEU A 21 -6.40 -21.98 42.36
CA LEU A 21 -5.50 -23.00 41.82
C LEU A 21 -6.04 -23.56 40.50
N ALA A 22 -7.34 -23.83 40.39
CA ALA A 22 -7.96 -24.29 39.15
C ALA A 22 -7.84 -23.26 38.03
N VAL A 23 -8.10 -21.98 38.33
CA VAL A 23 -7.90 -20.88 37.37
C VAL A 23 -6.42 -20.74 37.01
N GLY A 24 -5.53 -20.81 38.01
CA GLY A 24 -4.08 -20.75 37.79
C GLY A 24 -3.56 -21.88 36.91
N LEU A 25 -4.04 -23.11 37.10
CA LEU A 25 -3.68 -24.28 36.29
C LEU A 25 -4.27 -24.19 34.87
N TYR A 26 -5.50 -23.71 34.74
CA TYR A 26 -6.13 -23.46 33.43
C TYR A 26 -5.34 -22.43 32.60
N PHE A 27 -4.86 -21.36 33.24
CA PHE A 27 -3.99 -20.39 32.59
C PHE A 27 -2.52 -20.82 32.52
N ALA A 28 -2.07 -21.84 33.26
CA ALA A 28 -0.71 -22.36 33.18
C ALA A 28 -0.53 -23.32 32.00
N ASP A 29 -1.63 -23.85 31.48
CA ASP A 29 -1.65 -24.72 30.32
C ASP A 29 -1.43 -23.91 29.03
N GLU A 30 -0.36 -24.23 28.31
CA GLU A 30 0.06 -23.50 27.11
C GLU A 30 -1.02 -23.63 26.01
N GLU A 31 -1.73 -24.76 25.96
CA GLU A 31 -2.82 -25.02 25.02
C GLU A 31 -3.96 -24.00 25.14
N HIS A 32 -4.31 -23.59 26.37
CA HIS A 32 -5.39 -22.62 26.59
C HIS A 32 -4.97 -21.20 26.20
N ARG A 33 -3.69 -20.84 26.40
CA ARG A 33 -3.15 -19.56 25.93
C ARG A 33 -3.05 -19.51 24.42
N GLU A 34 -2.60 -20.60 23.80
CA GLU A 34 -2.53 -20.73 22.35
C GLU A 34 -3.92 -20.68 21.72
N ASN A 35 -4.91 -21.36 22.29
CA ASN A 35 -6.30 -21.31 21.82
C ASN A 35 -6.91 -19.90 21.91
N LEU A 36 -6.62 -19.14 22.97
CA LEU A 36 -7.07 -17.75 23.09
C LEU A 36 -6.40 -16.82 22.08
N ARG A 37 -5.09 -17.00 21.81
CA ARG A 37 -4.37 -16.25 20.77
C ARG A 37 -4.88 -16.62 19.38
N ALA A 38 -5.03 -17.91 19.09
CA ALA A 38 -5.56 -18.41 17.84
C ALA A 38 -6.98 -17.91 17.57
N PHE A 39 -7.84 -17.88 18.60
CA PHE A 39 -9.18 -17.30 18.47
C PHE A 39 -9.16 -15.79 18.21
N ALA A 40 -8.29 -15.04 18.89
CA ALA A 40 -8.14 -13.61 18.63
C ALA A 40 -7.63 -13.33 17.21
N ASP A 41 -6.67 -14.12 16.74
CA ASP A 41 -6.14 -14.03 15.38
C ASP A 41 -7.19 -14.42 14.33
N ASP A 42 -8.00 -15.45 14.59
CA ASP A 42 -9.08 -15.89 13.71
C ASP A 42 -10.21 -14.86 13.61
N VAL A 43 -10.59 -14.26 14.74
CA VAL A 43 -11.56 -13.15 14.75
C VAL A 43 -11.00 -11.93 14.02
N HIS A 44 -9.74 -11.56 14.25
CA HIS A 44 -9.09 -10.45 13.54
C HIS A 44 -9.01 -10.70 12.03
N ARG A 45 -8.66 -11.93 11.63
CA ARG A 45 -8.61 -12.36 10.23
C ARG A 45 -10.00 -12.32 9.60
N SER A 46 -11.05 -12.76 10.31
CA SER A 46 -12.44 -12.72 9.83
C SER A 46 -12.98 -11.29 9.61
N ILE A 47 -12.43 -10.30 10.32
CA ILE A 47 -12.80 -8.88 10.17
C ILE A 47 -12.07 -8.26 8.97
N ILE A 48 -10.77 -8.56 8.82
CA ILE A 48 -9.94 -8.03 7.72
C ILE A 48 -10.31 -8.67 6.37
N GLU A 49 -10.67 -9.96 6.37
CA GLU A 49 -10.98 -10.70 5.14
C GLU A 49 -12.38 -10.42 4.60
N ARG A 50 -13.15 -9.52 5.22
CA ARG A 50 -14.45 -9.12 4.69
C ARG A 50 -14.29 -8.59 3.27
N PRO A 51 -15.12 -9.07 2.32
CA PRO A 51 -14.99 -8.71 0.90
C PRO A 51 -15.10 -7.21 0.66
N GLU A 52 -15.78 -6.47 1.54
CA GLU A 52 -15.94 -5.01 1.50
C GLU A 52 -14.60 -4.25 1.64
N PHE A 53 -13.59 -4.82 2.30
CA PHE A 53 -12.29 -4.17 2.53
C PHE A 53 -11.18 -4.69 1.62
N LYS A 54 -11.49 -5.65 0.73
CA LYS A 54 -10.54 -6.19 -0.24
C LYS A 54 -10.57 -5.34 -1.50
N VAL A 55 -9.40 -4.85 -1.90
CA VAL A 55 -9.18 -4.30 -3.22
C VAL A 55 -8.91 -5.46 -4.16
N SER A 56 -9.74 -5.61 -5.18
CA SER A 56 -9.69 -6.74 -6.12
C SER A 56 -9.07 -6.37 -7.46
N ALA A 57 -9.06 -5.09 -7.81
CA ALA A 57 -8.50 -4.59 -9.05
C ALA A 57 -7.97 -3.16 -8.88
N ALA A 58 -7.04 -2.79 -9.76
CA ALA A 58 -6.66 -1.42 -10.00
C ALA A 58 -7.19 -0.95 -11.35
N GLN A 59 -7.61 0.30 -11.43
CA GLN A 59 -7.93 0.99 -12.67
C GLN A 59 -6.99 2.18 -12.82
N ILE A 60 -6.25 2.21 -13.92
CA ILE A 60 -5.35 3.31 -14.27
C ILE A 60 -6.05 4.20 -15.31
N SER A 61 -6.08 5.50 -15.06
CA SER A 61 -6.68 6.51 -15.93
C SER A 61 -5.68 7.64 -16.19
N GLY A 62 -5.71 8.21 -17.40
CA GLY A 62 -4.90 9.38 -17.75
C GLY A 62 -3.43 9.10 -18.08
N ALA A 63 -3.00 7.84 -18.03
CA ALA A 63 -1.73 7.37 -18.56
C ALA A 63 -1.90 6.78 -19.97
N GLY A 64 -0.95 7.05 -20.85
CA GLY A 64 -0.80 6.40 -22.15
C GLY A 64 -0.18 5.01 -22.01
N PRO A 65 -0.14 4.21 -23.10
CA PRO A 65 0.22 2.80 -23.03
C PRO A 65 1.61 2.53 -22.45
N THR A 66 2.58 3.40 -22.73
CA THR A 66 3.96 3.26 -22.22
C THR A 66 4.03 3.58 -20.73
N LEU A 67 3.43 4.69 -20.30
CA LEU A 67 3.42 5.06 -18.88
C LEU A 67 2.61 4.06 -18.04
N GLU A 68 1.55 3.48 -18.60
CA GLU A 68 0.78 2.43 -17.91
C GLU A 68 1.64 1.18 -17.64
N GLU A 69 2.53 0.81 -18.57
CA GLU A 69 3.49 -0.28 -18.38
C GLU A 69 4.49 0.05 -17.27
N ASP A 70 5.09 1.25 -17.32
CA ASP A 70 6.02 1.74 -16.30
C ASP A 70 5.37 1.77 -14.90
N ILE A 71 4.10 2.21 -14.80
CA ILE A 71 3.33 2.24 -13.55
C ILE A 71 3.15 0.83 -12.98
N ARG A 72 2.85 -0.16 -13.83
CA ARG A 72 2.65 -1.56 -13.38
C ARG A 72 3.95 -2.21 -12.94
N GLU A 73 5.08 -1.81 -13.53
CA GLU A 73 6.41 -2.27 -13.12
C GLU A 73 6.78 -1.71 -11.74
N VAL A 74 6.53 -0.42 -11.53
CA VAL A 74 6.93 0.30 -10.32
C VAL A 74 5.97 0.06 -9.14
N LEU A 75 4.70 -0.20 -9.41
CA LEU A 75 3.71 -0.57 -8.39
C LEU A 75 3.25 -2.04 -8.56
N PRO A 76 4.08 -3.02 -8.18
CA PRO A 76 3.71 -4.43 -8.20
C PRO A 76 2.75 -4.71 -7.03
N VAL A 77 1.46 -4.51 -7.27
CA VAL A 77 0.40 -4.85 -6.30
C VAL A 77 -0.29 -6.14 -6.75
N ASP A 78 -0.09 -7.19 -5.97
CA ASP A 78 -0.78 -8.46 -6.18
C ASP A 78 -2.20 -8.40 -5.60
N PHE A 79 -3.19 -8.42 -6.48
CA PHE A 79 -4.59 -8.48 -6.08
C PHE A 79 -5.06 -9.93 -5.87
N PRO A 80 -5.96 -10.19 -4.90
CA PRO A 80 -6.61 -9.22 -4.03
C PRO A 80 -5.79 -8.88 -2.77
N ILE A 81 -5.75 -7.59 -2.40
CA ILE A 81 -5.04 -7.07 -1.20
C ILE A 81 -6.02 -6.33 -0.28
N SER A 82 -5.74 -6.28 1.03
CA SER A 82 -6.55 -5.48 1.96
C SER A 82 -6.30 -3.98 1.73
N SER A 83 -7.39 -3.20 1.72
CA SER A 83 -7.32 -1.73 1.66
C SER A 83 -6.56 -1.13 2.86
N PHE A 84 -6.58 -1.78 4.02
CA PHE A 84 -5.86 -1.32 5.21
C PHE A 84 -4.35 -1.51 5.12
N SER A 85 -3.88 -2.49 4.35
CA SER A 85 -2.45 -2.70 4.10
C SER A 85 -1.91 -1.84 2.96
N LEU A 86 -2.77 -1.10 2.26
CA LEU A 86 -2.41 -0.32 1.08
C LEU A 86 -2.07 1.12 1.49
N ASP A 87 -0.80 1.51 1.35
CA ASP A 87 -0.38 2.88 1.60
C ASP A 87 -0.49 3.73 0.32
N VAL A 88 -1.66 4.33 0.17
CA VAL A 88 -2.00 5.21 -0.96
C VAL A 88 -1.05 6.41 -1.06
N GLN A 89 -0.56 6.92 0.07
CA GLN A 89 0.33 8.09 0.08
C GLN A 89 1.72 7.73 -0.40
N GLU A 90 2.24 6.58 0.02
CA GLU A 90 3.53 6.10 -0.45
C GLU A 90 3.49 5.73 -1.92
N MET A 91 2.44 5.02 -2.37
CA MET A 91 2.24 4.72 -3.79
C MET A 91 2.16 6.00 -4.63
N ARG A 92 1.49 7.05 -4.13
CA ARG A 92 1.46 8.34 -4.82
C ARG A 92 2.85 8.95 -4.98
N LYS A 93 3.70 8.90 -3.96
CA LYS A 93 5.07 9.44 -4.05
C LYS A 93 5.86 8.72 -5.13
N ILE A 94 5.81 7.39 -5.11
CA ILE A 94 6.47 6.54 -6.10
C ILE A 94 6.01 6.91 -7.53
N LEU A 95 4.70 7.16 -7.73
CA LEU A 95 4.21 7.58 -9.05
C LEU A 95 4.67 8.97 -9.46
N VAL A 96 4.76 9.92 -8.53
CA VAL A 96 5.23 11.28 -8.82
C VAL A 96 6.74 11.33 -9.06
N GLU A 97 7.50 10.33 -8.61
CA GLU A 97 8.92 10.16 -8.94
C GLU A 97 9.16 9.73 -10.38
N LEU A 98 8.15 9.20 -11.08
CA LEU A 98 8.25 8.95 -12.52
C LEU A 98 8.31 10.28 -13.26
N ASP A 99 9.42 10.53 -13.97
CA ASP A 99 9.62 11.75 -14.75
C ASP A 99 8.42 12.14 -15.64
N PRO A 100 7.75 11.21 -16.38
CA PRO A 100 6.60 11.56 -17.23
C PRO A 100 5.36 12.05 -16.48
N VAL A 101 5.28 11.87 -15.16
CA VAL A 101 4.11 12.16 -14.33
C VAL A 101 4.16 13.60 -13.82
N ALA A 102 3.11 14.38 -14.12
CA ALA A 102 2.94 15.74 -13.60
C ALA A 102 2.30 15.73 -12.21
N ASP A 103 1.26 14.91 -12.04
CA ASP A 103 0.57 14.69 -10.77
C ASP A 103 -0.11 13.32 -10.78
N ALA A 104 -0.34 12.77 -9.59
CA ALA A 104 -1.05 11.50 -9.41
C ALA A 104 -2.01 11.59 -8.22
N SER A 105 -3.21 11.03 -8.39
CA SER A 105 -4.23 10.88 -7.36
C SER A 105 -4.64 9.42 -7.28
N LEU A 106 -4.58 8.85 -6.08
CA LEU A 106 -4.96 7.47 -5.83
C LEU A 106 -6.11 7.44 -4.83
N GLN A 107 -7.14 6.65 -5.12
CA GLN A 107 -8.33 6.54 -4.27
C GLN A 107 -8.87 5.11 -4.33
N VAL A 108 -9.30 4.59 -3.19
CA VAL A 108 -9.98 3.29 -3.13
C VAL A 108 -11.49 3.54 -3.04
N ARG A 109 -12.27 2.97 -3.97
CA ARG A 109 -13.75 3.01 -3.94
C ARG A 109 -14.29 1.65 -4.36
N ASP A 110 -15.30 1.16 -3.63
CA ASP A 110 -16.01 -0.10 -3.94
C ASP A 110 -15.08 -1.31 -4.21
N GLY A 111 -13.97 -1.42 -3.48
CA GLY A 111 -13.00 -2.52 -3.66
C GLY A 111 -12.13 -2.40 -4.93
N ILE A 112 -12.06 -1.22 -5.54
CA ILE A 112 -11.19 -0.91 -6.69
C ILE A 112 -10.25 0.24 -6.32
N LEU A 113 -8.97 0.08 -6.64
CA LEU A 113 -7.98 1.15 -6.55
C LEU A 113 -8.00 1.96 -7.84
N PHE A 114 -8.50 3.19 -7.77
CA PHE A 114 -8.44 4.16 -8.85
C PHE A 114 -7.10 4.90 -8.77
N ILE A 115 -6.35 4.85 -9.87
CA ILE A 115 -5.08 5.54 -10.05
C ILE A 115 -5.29 6.52 -11.21
N ASP A 116 -5.54 7.79 -10.86
CA ASP A 116 -5.66 8.88 -11.81
C ASP A 116 -4.30 9.56 -11.95
N VAL A 117 -3.68 9.44 -13.12
CA VAL A 117 -2.37 10.01 -13.43
C VAL A 117 -2.53 11.12 -14.46
N SER A 118 -1.88 12.25 -14.22
CA SER A 118 -1.77 13.32 -15.23
C SER A 118 -0.38 13.27 -15.86
N GLU A 119 -0.32 12.94 -17.14
CA GLU A 119 0.92 13.04 -17.92
C GLU A 119 1.39 14.49 -18.09
N ARG A 120 2.70 14.67 -18.10
CA ARG A 120 3.33 15.94 -18.48
C ARG A 120 3.08 16.23 -19.96
N LYS A 121 2.80 17.49 -20.25
CA LYS A 121 2.60 17.95 -21.61
C LYS A 121 3.93 18.29 -22.26
N PRO A 122 4.27 17.72 -23.42
CA PRO A 122 5.52 18.02 -24.10
C PRO A 122 5.47 19.43 -24.70
N ALA A 123 6.55 20.20 -24.50
CA ALA A 123 6.72 21.55 -25.02
C ALA A 123 7.90 21.67 -25.99
N PHE A 124 8.98 20.90 -25.78
CA PHE A 124 10.18 20.94 -26.60
C PHE A 124 10.63 19.53 -26.98
N VAL A 125 11.19 19.37 -28.18
CA VAL A 125 12.00 18.20 -28.50
C VAL A 125 13.45 18.54 -28.22
N TRP A 126 14.12 17.71 -27.44
CA TRP A 126 15.55 17.84 -27.15
C TRP A 126 16.33 16.76 -27.89
N ARG A 127 17.36 17.17 -28.63
CA ARG A 127 18.28 16.25 -29.29
C ARG A 127 19.52 16.04 -28.42
N LYS A 128 19.62 14.85 -27.84
CA LYS A 128 20.85 14.37 -27.22
C LYS A 128 21.68 13.53 -28.21
N ARG A 129 22.85 13.07 -27.75
CA ARG A 129 23.78 12.27 -28.57
C ARG A 129 23.23 10.88 -28.88
N ASP A 130 22.41 10.37 -27.99
CA ASP A 130 21.82 9.04 -27.89
C ASP A 130 20.38 8.97 -28.40
N GLY A 131 19.68 10.11 -28.57
CA GLY A 131 18.32 10.10 -29.07
C GLY A 131 17.60 11.45 -29.08
N LEU A 132 16.28 11.37 -29.26
CA LEU A 132 15.36 12.49 -29.19
C LEU A 132 14.43 12.28 -28.00
N GLU A 133 14.29 13.32 -27.18
CA GLU A 133 13.42 13.29 -26.01
C GLU A 133 12.43 14.45 -26.06
N LEU A 134 11.28 14.26 -25.43
CA LEU A 134 10.31 15.29 -25.16
C LEU A 134 10.55 15.84 -23.77
N LEU A 135 10.62 17.17 -23.67
CA LEU A 135 10.67 17.89 -22.42
C LEU A 135 9.42 18.73 -22.24
N ASP A 136 9.00 18.91 -20.99
CA ASP A 136 7.92 19.84 -20.63
C ASP A 136 8.42 21.30 -20.65
N GLU A 137 7.52 22.24 -20.34
CA GLU A 137 7.83 23.67 -20.32
C GLU A 137 8.88 24.07 -19.27
N THR A 138 9.08 23.23 -18.26
CA THR A 138 10.06 23.41 -17.18
C THR A 138 11.37 22.67 -17.43
N GLY A 139 11.46 21.89 -18.52
CA GLY A 139 12.63 21.11 -18.89
C GLY A 139 12.67 19.69 -18.31
N HIS A 140 11.60 19.20 -17.67
CA HIS A 140 11.53 17.81 -17.20
C HIS A 140 11.27 16.84 -18.34
N TYR A 141 11.82 15.64 -18.22
CA TYR A 141 11.62 14.57 -19.20
C TYR A 141 10.17 14.09 -19.23
N VAL A 142 9.63 13.91 -20.44
CA VAL A 142 8.28 13.37 -20.67
C VAL A 142 8.38 11.98 -21.28
N ARG A 143 9.07 11.84 -22.42
CA ARG A 143 9.30 10.54 -23.06
C ARG A 143 10.35 10.63 -24.16
N SER A 144 10.92 9.49 -24.51
CA SER A 144 11.74 9.33 -25.71
C SER A 144 10.88 9.16 -26.97
N ILE A 145 11.36 9.69 -28.10
CA ILE A 145 10.69 9.58 -29.41
C ILE A 145 11.67 9.07 -30.47
N THR A 146 11.16 8.27 -31.41
CA THR A 146 11.99 7.72 -32.49
C THR A 146 12.20 8.75 -33.60
N ALA A 147 11.14 9.47 -33.98
CA ALA A 147 11.19 10.41 -35.08
C ALA A 147 10.74 11.81 -34.63
N ARG A 148 11.53 12.80 -35.00
CA ARG A 148 11.17 14.21 -34.84
C ARG A 148 9.85 14.57 -35.53
N MET A 149 9.51 13.87 -36.61
CA MET A 149 8.29 14.11 -37.39
C MET A 149 7.00 13.74 -36.63
N ASP A 150 7.11 13.00 -35.53
CA ASP A 150 5.97 12.69 -34.66
C ASP A 150 5.49 13.95 -33.92
N TYR A 151 6.38 14.93 -33.74
CA TYR A 151 6.11 16.21 -33.06
C TYR A 151 6.65 17.40 -33.87
N PRO A 152 6.10 17.67 -35.06
CA PRO A 152 6.63 18.68 -35.97
C PRO A 152 6.36 20.12 -35.49
N SER A 153 5.33 20.31 -34.67
CA SER A 153 4.92 21.61 -34.13
C SER A 153 5.74 22.07 -32.93
N LEU A 154 6.35 21.15 -32.17
CA LEU A 154 7.16 21.51 -31.01
C LEU A 154 8.49 22.10 -31.46
N PRO A 155 9.10 23.11 -30.84
CA PRO A 155 10.48 23.53 -31.12
C PRO A 155 11.51 22.40 -30.89
N LEU A 156 12.64 22.45 -31.60
CA LEU A 156 13.78 21.54 -31.43
C LEU A 156 14.95 22.26 -30.76
N VAL A 157 15.40 21.76 -29.62
CA VAL A 157 16.59 22.22 -28.91
C VAL A 157 17.75 21.26 -29.22
N ALA A 158 18.84 21.79 -29.76
CA ALA A 158 20.05 21.04 -30.09
C ALA A 158 21.28 21.96 -30.02
N GLY A 159 22.41 21.44 -29.53
CA GLY A 159 23.66 22.19 -29.46
C GLY A 159 24.51 21.84 -28.23
N GLU A 160 25.77 22.27 -28.25
CA GLU A 160 26.68 22.14 -27.10
C GLU A 160 26.24 23.12 -26.00
N GLY A 161 25.93 22.60 -24.81
CA GLY A 161 25.37 23.39 -23.69
C GLY A 161 23.84 23.45 -23.64
N ALA A 162 23.13 22.68 -24.46
CA ALA A 162 21.67 22.55 -24.38
C ALA A 162 21.18 21.84 -23.09
N ASP A 163 22.11 21.26 -22.33
CA ASP A 163 21.95 20.59 -21.04
C ASP A 163 22.20 21.52 -19.84
N LYS A 164 22.51 22.81 -20.06
CA LYS A 164 22.91 23.77 -19.01
C LYS A 164 21.89 24.86 -18.75
#